data_AF-A0A923NIL1-F1
#
_entry.id   AF-A0A923NIL1-F1
#
_cell.length_a   1.000
_cell.length_b   1.000
_cell.length_c   1.000
_cell.angle_alpha   90.00
_cell.angle_beta   90.00
_cell.angle_gamma   90.00
#
_symmetry.space_group_name_H-M   'P 1'
#
loop_
_entity.id
_entity.type
_entity.pdbx_description
1 polymer ?
#
loop_
_entity_poly.entity_id
_entity_poly.type
_entity_poly.pdbx_seq_one_letter_code
_entity_poly.pdbx_strand_id
1 'polypeptide(L)'
;MMNQQMCMQPIDSKLRQLLAQQHESHFFDATLNAPLLANHALSDWRQTKNLTIKQLAADVNALIMYLKLDKVILIGHSMGASVIWAYQSQYGETHIAIIITIDESPKLTNDSE
;
A
#
# COMPACT_ATOMS: atom_id res chain seq x y z
N MET A 1 -20.42 19.62 18.02
CA MET A 1 -19.85 19.09 16.76
C MET A 1 -18.34 19.22 16.84
N MET A 2 -17.59 18.13 16.66
CA MET A 2 -16.12 18.15 16.66
C MET A 2 -15.64 18.92 15.45
N ASN A 3 -15.04 20.08 15.67
CA ASN A 3 -14.40 20.88 14.63
C ASN A 3 -12.94 20.42 14.50
N GLN A 4 -12.73 19.17 14.08
CA GLN A 4 -11.39 18.60 13.94
C GLN A 4 -10.90 18.82 12.52
N GLN A 5 -9.96 19.74 12.37
CA GLN A 5 -9.29 20.02 11.10
C GLN A 5 -8.37 18.84 10.76
N MET A 6 -8.73 18.04 9.75
CA MET A 6 -8.02 16.79 9.41
C MET A 6 -6.58 17.00 8.91
N CYS A 7 -6.26 18.21 8.42
CA CYS A 7 -4.91 18.58 8.00
C CYS A 7 -4.48 19.84 8.74
N MET A 8 -3.36 19.76 9.47
CA MET A 8 -2.80 20.89 10.25
C MET A 8 -2.44 22.10 9.37
N GLN A 9 -2.11 21.87 8.09
CA GLN A 9 -1.82 22.91 7.10
C GLN A 9 -2.27 22.50 5.68
N PRO A 10 -2.64 23.48 4.82
CA PRO A 10 -2.93 23.21 3.41
C PRO A 10 -1.67 22.75 2.67
N ILE A 11 -1.85 21.87 1.68
CA ILE A 11 -0.78 21.46 0.76
C ILE A 11 -0.20 22.70 0.07
N ASP A 12 1.12 22.85 0.15
CA ASP A 12 1.91 23.92 -0.46
C ASP A 12 1.60 24.10 -1.96
N SER A 13 1.57 25.35 -2.42
CA SER A 13 1.14 25.69 -3.80
C SER A 13 2.11 25.16 -4.85
N LYS A 14 3.41 25.14 -4.56
CA LYS A 14 4.42 24.55 -5.44
C LYS A 14 4.25 23.04 -5.51
N LEU A 15 3.99 22.37 -4.39
CA LEU A 15 3.67 20.95 -4.38
C LEU A 15 2.39 20.64 -5.19
N ARG A 16 1.33 21.45 -5.05
CA ARG A 16 0.09 21.30 -5.85
C ARG A 16 0.37 21.43 -7.35
N GLN A 17 1.18 22.40 -7.76
CA GLN A 17 1.54 22.57 -9.17
C GLN A 17 2.33 21.38 -9.71
N LEU A 18 3.27 20.85 -8.93
CA LEU A 18 4.02 19.64 -9.29
C LEU A 18 3.11 18.42 -9.43
N LEU A 19 2.18 18.22 -8.49
CA LEU A 19 1.21 17.12 -8.57
C LEU A 19 0.32 17.23 -9.82
N ALA A 20 -0.14 18.43 -10.16
CA ALA A 20 -0.95 18.67 -11.35
C ALA A 20 -0.18 18.31 -12.64
N GLN A 21 1.08 18.74 -12.75
CA GLN A 21 1.94 18.41 -13.90
C GLN A 21 2.19 16.91 -14.02
N GLN A 22 2.47 16.23 -12.90
CA GLN A 22 2.75 14.79 -12.90
C GLN A 22 1.50 13.98 -13.26
N HIS A 23 0.31 14.41 -12.81
CA HIS A 23 -0.95 13.73 -13.10
C HIS A 23 -1.26 13.67 -14.60
N GLU A 24 -0.87 14.69 -15.39
CA GLU A 24 -1.01 14.66 -16.85
C GLU A 24 -0.09 13.62 -17.50
N SER A 25 1.13 13.46 -16.99
CA SER A 25 2.13 12.53 -17.53
C SER A 25 2.03 11.09 -17.01
N HIS A 26 1.39 10.87 -15.86
CA HIS A 26 1.32 9.59 -15.15
C HIS A 26 -0.10 9.34 -14.61
N PHE A 27 -1.07 9.28 -15.51
CA PHE A 27 -2.47 9.06 -15.13
C PHE A 27 -2.67 7.68 -14.49
N PHE A 28 -3.44 7.62 -13.41
CA PHE A 28 -3.88 6.36 -12.83
C PHE A 28 -4.94 5.71 -13.72
N ASP A 29 -4.58 4.64 -14.42
CA ASP A 29 -5.52 3.89 -15.25
C ASP A 29 -6.56 3.15 -14.38
N ALA A 30 -7.67 3.84 -14.11
CA ALA A 30 -8.76 3.30 -13.31
C ALA A 30 -9.41 2.08 -13.97
N THR A 31 -9.40 1.98 -15.30
CA THR A 31 -9.98 0.85 -16.03
C THR A 31 -9.12 -0.40 -15.86
N LEU A 32 -7.80 -0.27 -16.00
CA LEU A 32 -6.86 -1.36 -15.76
C LEU A 32 -6.93 -1.88 -14.31
N ASN A 33 -7.13 -0.98 -13.35
CA ASN A 33 -7.15 -1.33 -11.92
C ASN A 33 -8.54 -1.75 -11.39
N ALA A 34 -9.62 -1.48 -12.12
CA ALA A 34 -10.98 -1.77 -11.68
C ALA A 34 -11.21 -3.23 -11.27
N PRO A 35 -10.68 -4.26 -11.99
CA PRO A 35 -10.82 -5.65 -11.58
C PRO A 35 -10.17 -5.95 -10.22
N LEU A 36 -9.05 -5.28 -9.88
CA LEU A 36 -8.36 -5.48 -8.60
C LEU A 36 -9.20 -4.93 -7.44
N LEU A 37 -9.84 -3.77 -7.63
CA LEU A 37 -10.78 -3.21 -6.65
C LEU A 37 -12.02 -4.09 -6.47
N ALA A 38 -12.61 -4.55 -7.57
CA ALA A 38 -13.78 -5.43 -7.53
C ALA A 38 -13.47 -6.76 -6.83
N ASN A 39 -12.30 -7.34 -7.09
CA ASN A 39 -11.86 -8.55 -6.39
C ASN A 39 -11.79 -8.36 -4.87
N HIS A 40 -11.29 -7.22 -4.38
CA HIS A 40 -11.26 -6.94 -2.95
C HIS A 40 -12.68 -6.76 -2.36
N ALA A 41 -13.57 -6.08 -3.07
CA ALA A 41 -14.92 -5.77 -2.59
C ALA A 41 -15.91 -6.94 -2.68
N LEU A 42 -15.71 -7.85 -3.64
CA LEU A 42 -16.67 -8.91 -3.98
C LEU A 42 -16.20 -10.30 -3.55
N SER A 43 -14.91 -10.50 -3.25
CA SER A 43 -14.43 -11.79 -2.74
C SER A 43 -14.89 -12.00 -1.30
N ASP A 44 -15.53 -13.15 -1.02
CA ASP A 44 -15.77 -13.57 0.36
C ASP A 44 -14.46 -14.09 0.97
N TRP A 45 -13.69 -13.14 1.50
CA TRP A 45 -12.43 -13.42 2.18
C TRP A 45 -12.59 -14.42 3.33
N ARG A 46 -13.80 -14.59 3.89
CA ARG A 46 -14.08 -15.57 4.97
C ARG A 46 -14.01 -17.02 4.49
N GLN A 47 -14.25 -17.25 3.20
CA GLN A 47 -14.14 -18.57 2.60
C GLN A 47 -12.73 -18.85 2.07
N THR A 48 -11.88 -17.81 2.03
CA THR A 48 -10.50 -17.97 1.57
C THR A 48 -9.65 -18.54 2.70
N LYS A 49 -9.26 -19.81 2.55
CA LYS A 49 -8.37 -20.47 3.51
C LYS A 49 -6.98 -19.82 3.46
N ASN A 50 -6.33 -19.71 4.62
CA ASN A 50 -4.96 -19.19 4.78
C ASN A 50 -4.75 -17.72 4.40
N LEU A 51 -5.79 -16.88 4.51
CA LEU A 51 -5.68 -15.43 4.29
C LEU A 51 -4.97 -14.76 5.47
N THR A 52 -3.65 -14.88 5.52
CA THR A 52 -2.77 -14.31 6.56
C THR A 52 -1.92 -13.18 5.98
N ILE A 53 -1.46 -12.26 6.82
CA ILE A 53 -0.54 -11.18 6.39
C ILE A 53 0.72 -11.74 5.73
N LYS A 54 1.26 -12.85 6.23
CA LYS A 54 2.43 -13.52 5.63
C LYS A 54 2.13 -14.05 4.23
N GLN A 55 0.95 -14.64 4.03
CA GLN A 55 0.53 -15.12 2.72
C GLN A 55 0.31 -13.97 1.74
N LEU A 56 -0.37 -12.89 2.17
CA LEU A 56 -0.54 -11.70 1.33
C LEU A 56 0.81 -11.09 0.92
N ALA A 57 1.81 -11.11 1.81
CA ALA A 57 3.16 -10.69 1.49
C ALA A 57 3.84 -11.61 0.46
N ALA A 58 3.62 -12.93 0.56
CA ALA A 58 4.08 -13.88 -0.44
C ALA A 58 3.42 -13.64 -1.80
N ASP A 59 2.14 -13.28 -1.83
CA ASP A 59 1.41 -12.97 -3.05
C ASP A 59 1.95 -11.68 -3.72
N VAL A 60 2.31 -10.67 -2.93
CA VAL A 60 3.00 -9.47 -3.44
C VAL A 60 4.34 -9.85 -4.10
N ASN A 61 5.14 -10.71 -3.45
CA ASN A 61 6.39 -11.18 -4.03
C ASN A 61 6.18 -11.97 -5.32
N ALA A 62 5.19 -12.87 -5.34
CA ALA A 62 4.84 -13.62 -6.54
C ALA A 62 4.46 -12.69 -7.70
N LEU A 63 3.72 -11.61 -7.42
CA LEU A 63 3.34 -10.62 -8.42
C LEU A 63 4.56 -9.85 -8.96
N ILE A 64 5.44 -9.37 -8.07
CA ILE A 64 6.69 -8.66 -8.47
C ILE A 64 7.53 -9.57 -9.37
N MET A 65 7.70 -10.84 -9.00
CA MET A 65 8.47 -11.81 -9.78
C MET A 65 7.81 -12.15 -11.12
N TYR A 66 6.49 -12.38 -11.12
CA TYR A 66 5.74 -12.70 -12.34
C TYR A 66 5.81 -11.58 -13.37
N LEU A 67 5.63 -10.33 -12.92
CA LEU A 67 5.72 -9.15 -13.76
C LEU A 67 7.18 -8.73 -14.05
N LYS A 68 8.17 -9.40 -13.43
CA LYS A 68 9.61 -9.11 -13.54
C LYS A 68 9.93 -7.65 -13.20
N LEU A 69 9.27 -7.13 -12.17
CA LEU A 69 9.49 -5.77 -11.71
C LEU A 69 10.80 -5.70 -10.90
N ASP A 70 11.53 -4.62 -11.08
CA ASP A 70 12.70 -4.29 -10.27
C ASP A 70 12.56 -2.86 -9.75
N LYS A 71 13.08 -2.60 -8.55
CA LYS A 71 13.00 -1.28 -7.88
C LYS A 71 11.57 -0.74 -7.74
N VAL A 72 10.66 -1.57 -7.24
CA VAL A 72 9.27 -1.17 -7.02
C VAL A 72 9.13 -0.21 -5.83
N ILE A 73 8.15 0.68 -5.91
CA ILE A 73 7.71 1.51 -4.79
C ILE A 73 6.48 0.83 -4.18
N LEU A 74 6.59 0.41 -2.92
CA LEU A 74 5.47 -0.18 -2.19
C LEU A 74 4.78 0.88 -1.33
N ILE A 75 3.48 1.05 -1.51
CA ILE A 75 2.65 1.96 -0.72
C ILE A 75 1.56 1.15 -0.03
N GLY A 76 1.59 1.12 1.30
CA GLY A 76 0.65 0.34 2.12
C GLY A 76 -0.13 1.24 3.06
N HIS A 77 -1.46 1.20 2.99
CA HIS A 77 -2.35 1.87 3.93
C HIS A 77 -2.95 0.87 4.91
N SER A 78 -2.97 1.22 6.21
CA SER A 78 -3.52 0.37 7.27
C SER A 78 -2.93 -1.06 7.19
N MET A 79 -3.77 -2.09 7.04
CA MET A 79 -3.33 -3.48 6.87
C MET A 79 -2.29 -3.67 5.74
N GLY A 80 -2.34 -2.87 4.68
CA GLY A 80 -1.37 -2.94 3.58
C GLY A 80 0.06 -2.64 4.03
N ALA A 81 0.25 -1.82 5.07
CA ALA A 81 1.56 -1.57 5.64
C ALA A 81 2.11 -2.80 6.37
N SER A 82 1.27 -3.50 7.15
CA SER A 82 1.66 -4.76 7.80
C SER A 82 2.04 -5.85 6.80
N VAL A 83 1.40 -5.87 5.62
CA VAL A 83 1.79 -6.74 4.49
C VAL A 83 3.17 -6.38 3.97
N ILE A 84 3.51 -5.09 3.83
CA ILE A 84 4.85 -4.65 3.42
C ILE A 84 5.91 -5.06 4.45
N TRP A 85 5.65 -4.89 5.75
CA TRP A 85 6.60 -5.33 6.78
C TRP A 85 6.82 -6.84 6.76
N ALA A 86 5.74 -7.61 6.58
CA ALA A 86 5.84 -9.06 6.42
C ALA A 86 6.57 -9.45 5.12
N TYR A 87 6.44 -8.68 4.05
CA TYR A 87 7.21 -8.86 2.83
C TYR A 87 8.70 -8.63 3.08
N GLN A 88 9.06 -7.48 3.67
CA GLN A 88 10.45 -7.11 3.94
C GLN A 88 11.12 -8.15 4.86
N SER A 89 10.40 -8.61 5.88
CA SER A 89 10.90 -9.65 6.79
C SER A 89 11.13 -11.01 6.10
N GLN A 90 10.36 -11.36 5.06
CA GLN A 90 10.45 -12.65 4.37
C GLN A 90 11.43 -12.64 3.18
N TYR A 91 11.48 -11.53 2.44
CA TYR A 91 12.15 -11.46 1.14
C TYR A 91 13.23 -10.37 1.06
N GLY A 92 13.37 -9.54 2.10
CA GLY A 92 14.30 -8.41 2.11
C GLY A 92 13.88 -7.30 1.15
N GLU A 93 14.86 -6.47 0.76
CA GLU A 93 14.64 -5.21 0.04
C GLU A 93 15.21 -5.22 -1.38
N THR A 94 15.72 -6.36 -1.87
CA THR A 94 16.46 -6.44 -3.14
C THR A 94 15.72 -5.83 -4.32
N HIS A 95 14.39 -6.00 -4.38
CA HIS A 95 13.55 -5.48 -5.46
C HIS A 95 12.81 -4.18 -5.10
N ILE A 96 13.07 -3.62 -3.92
CA ILE A 96 12.31 -2.49 -3.37
C ILE A 96 13.15 -1.22 -3.47
N ALA A 97 12.57 -0.17 -4.05
CA ALA A 97 13.19 1.15 -4.09
C ALA A 97 12.78 2.01 -2.90
N ILE A 98 11.48 2.01 -2.58
CA ILE A 98 10.89 2.88 -1.56
C ILE A 98 9.72 2.13 -0.91
N ILE A 99 9.62 2.25 0.41
CA ILE A 99 8.45 1.83 1.20
C ILE A 99 7.77 3.09 1.75
N ILE A 100 6.46 3.18 1.57
CA ILE A 100 5.60 4.22 2.15
C ILE A 100 4.48 3.52 2.92
N THR A 101 4.41 3.75 4.22
CA THR A 101 3.30 3.30 5.06
C THR A 101 2.42 4.47 5.44
N ILE A 102 1.10 4.25 5.45
CA ILE A 102 0.10 5.28 5.72
C ILE A 102 -0.82 4.77 6.82
N ASP A 103 -0.93 5.55 7.90
CA ASP A 103 -1.85 5.30 9.02
C ASP A 103 -1.67 3.92 9.68
N GLU A 104 -0.42 3.47 9.79
CA GLU A 104 -0.03 2.31 10.59
C GLU A 104 1.03 2.74 11.61
N SER A 105 0.91 2.27 12.85
CA SER A 105 1.94 2.48 13.86
C SER A 105 3.19 1.64 13.54
N PRO A 106 4.40 2.19 13.70
CA PRO A 106 5.65 1.46 13.44
C PRO A 106 5.86 0.26 14.38
N LYS A 107 5.03 0.12 15.41
CA LYS A 107 5.00 -0.99 16.35
C LYS A 107 3.62 -1.64 16.32
N LEU A 108 3.59 -2.93 15.99
CA LEU A 108 2.41 -3.80 15.96
C LEU A 108 2.26 -4.63 17.25
N THR A 109 3.03 -4.33 18.29
CA THR A 109 2.97 -5.06 19.56
C THR A 109 2.23 -4.23 20.60
N ASN A 110 1.15 -4.80 21.15
CA ASN A 110 0.80 -4.54 22.54
C ASN A 110 1.87 -5.27 23.35
N ASP A 111 2.92 -4.55 23.75
CA ASP A 111 3.74 -5.05 24.85
C ASP A 111 2.80 -5.13 26.06
N SER A 112 2.81 -6.27 26.74
CA SER A 112 2.12 -6.41 28.02
C SER A 112 2.87 -5.54 29.05
N GLU A 113 2.51 -4.26 29.13
CA GLU A 113 2.57 -3.53 30.39
C GLU A 113 1.23 -3.69 31.13
#